data_AF-A0A813FMM0-F1
#
_entry.id   AF-A0A813FMM0-F1
#
_cell.length_a   1.000
_cell.length_b   1.000
_cell.length_c   1.000
_cell.angle_alpha   90.00
_cell.angle_beta   90.00
_cell.angle_gamma   90.00
#
_symmetry.space_group_name_H-M   'P 1'
#
loop_
_entity.id
_entity.type
_entity.pdbx_description
1 polymer ?
#
loop_
_entity_poly.entity_id
_entity_poly.type
_entity_poly.pdbx_seq_one_letter_code
_entity_poly.pdbx_strand_id
1 'polypeptide(L)'
;DYTLTLRVASNEIISNEKPFKIEIGMDTQFRLPDKLSQNDGILRIEGQGSIIHREPMKKVPAIGKEKFVIESRVVFEPVDRTVNAIARISFEIVLNTDVLPNSSIYIKLGGLTREPPGLPNGGVNADLRSGVIRLSGANAPLFVGEVGYWDQNEVMLTVEMIPTVQIYAGERIRFFMERDQYFKLPFSAYPNDPSFKLSIPEAGIPERPFLFSTRVSQEGKLFVISDLFYGNK
;
A
#
# COMPACT_ATOMS: atom_id res chain seq x y z
N ASP A 1 -22.79 2.00 0.50
CA ASP A 1 -22.44 1.52 1.85
C ASP A 1 -23.59 0.74 2.46
N TYR A 2 -23.34 -0.53 2.79
CA TYR A 2 -24.27 -1.34 3.59
C TYR A 2 -23.86 -1.21 5.06
N THR A 3 -24.75 -0.70 5.90
CA THR A 3 -24.46 -0.43 7.31
C THR A 3 -25.44 -1.17 8.21
N LEU A 4 -24.92 -2.00 9.13
CA LEU A 4 -25.71 -2.54 10.24
C LEU A 4 -25.70 -1.53 11.38
N THR A 5 -26.85 -0.91 11.65
CA THR A 5 -26.99 0.06 12.74
C THR A 5 -27.57 -0.61 13.97
N LEU A 6 -26.87 -0.50 15.09
CA LEU A 6 -27.35 -0.94 16.40
C LEU A 6 -27.53 0.28 17.29
N ARG A 7 -28.68 0.37 17.95
CA ARG A 7 -28.99 1.44 18.89
C ARG A 7 -29.02 0.87 20.30
N VAL A 8 -28.25 1.49 21.19
CA VAL A 8 -28.31 1.18 22.63
C VAL A 8 -29.70 1.52 23.14
N ALA A 9 -30.30 0.62 23.91
CA ALA A 9 -31.61 0.85 24.50
C ALA A 9 -31.57 2.06 25.46
N SER A 10 -32.72 2.69 25.67
CA SER A 10 -32.82 3.82 26.57
C SER A 10 -32.41 3.42 27.98
N ASN A 11 -31.60 4.26 28.64
CA ASN A 11 -31.05 4.04 29.98
C ASN A 11 -30.09 2.84 30.12
N GLU A 12 -29.65 2.24 29.02
CA GLU A 12 -28.61 1.21 29.03
C GLU A 12 -27.24 1.80 28.70
N ILE A 13 -26.18 1.19 29.23
CA ILE A 13 -24.79 1.58 28.97
C ILE A 13 -24.03 0.35 28.46
N ILE A 14 -23.31 0.51 27.33
CA ILE A 14 -22.33 -0.50 26.92
C ILE A 14 -21.08 -0.33 27.78
N SER A 15 -20.76 -1.34 28.58
CA SER A 15 -19.54 -1.38 29.39
C SER A 15 -18.28 -1.40 28.53
N ASN A 16 -17.24 -0.70 28.96
CA ASN A 16 -15.90 -0.74 28.38
C ASN A 16 -15.04 -1.94 28.86
N GLU A 17 -15.53 -2.72 29.82
CA GLU A 17 -14.79 -3.84 30.41
C GLU A 17 -15.02 -5.16 29.69
N LYS A 18 -16.09 -5.25 28.87
CA LYS A 18 -16.49 -6.47 28.19
C LYS A 18 -16.47 -6.26 26.67
N PRO A 19 -16.00 -7.26 25.89
CA PRO A 19 -16.14 -7.21 24.44
C PRO A 19 -17.60 -7.09 24.05
N PHE A 20 -17.92 -6.07 23.26
CA PHE A 20 -19.21 -5.98 22.60
C PHE A 20 -19.30 -7.07 21.53
N LYS A 21 -20.20 -8.03 21.71
CA LYS A 21 -20.39 -9.18 20.80
C LYS A 21 -21.78 -9.12 20.19
N ILE A 22 -21.83 -9.25 18.87
CA ILE A 22 -23.07 -9.40 18.10
C ILE A 22 -23.00 -10.76 17.43
N GLU A 23 -24.07 -11.55 17.55
CA GLU A 23 -24.24 -12.78 16.80
C GLU A 23 -25.43 -12.59 15.86
N ILE A 24 -25.19 -12.77 14.57
CA ILE A 24 -26.22 -12.67 13.54
C ILE A 24 -26.54 -14.10 13.12
N GLY A 25 -27.78 -14.53 13.35
CA GLY A 25 -28.25 -15.88 13.02
C GLY A 25 -28.29 -16.11 11.51
N MET A 26 -28.09 -17.37 11.09
CA MET A 26 -28.15 -17.77 9.68
C MET A 26 -29.56 -17.66 9.06
N ASP A 27 -30.58 -17.57 9.91
CA ASP A 27 -31.98 -17.33 9.55
C ASP A 27 -32.22 -15.88 9.09
N THR A 28 -31.30 -14.98 9.39
CA THR A 28 -31.33 -13.62 8.84
C THR A 28 -30.85 -13.64 7.39
N GLN A 29 -31.47 -12.85 6.50
CA GLN A 29 -31.00 -12.66 5.12
C GLN A 29 -29.69 -11.85 5.05
N PHE A 30 -28.93 -11.80 6.13
CA PHE A 30 -27.66 -11.11 6.22
C PHE A 30 -26.59 -11.93 5.49
N ARG A 31 -25.90 -11.29 4.53
CA ARG A 31 -24.80 -11.92 3.80
C ARG A 31 -23.50 -11.21 4.12
N LEU A 32 -22.50 -12.00 4.52
CA LEU A 32 -21.12 -11.54 4.58
C LEU A 32 -20.55 -11.42 3.16
N PRO A 33 -19.51 -10.59 2.96
CA PRO A 33 -18.77 -10.58 1.71
C PRO A 33 -18.27 -11.99 1.36
N ASP A 34 -18.22 -12.31 0.07
CA ASP A 34 -17.78 -13.62 -0.43
C ASP A 34 -16.32 -13.95 -0.04
N LYS A 35 -15.52 -12.92 0.26
CA LYS A 35 -14.13 -13.04 0.69
C LYS A 35 -13.81 -12.06 1.81
N LEU A 36 -13.26 -12.58 2.91
CA LEU A 36 -12.65 -11.79 3.97
C LEU A 36 -11.32 -12.43 4.35
N SER A 37 -10.27 -11.62 4.43
CA SER A 37 -9.02 -12.01 5.08
C SER A 37 -9.22 -11.99 6.61
N GLN A 38 -8.33 -12.63 7.36
CA GLN A 38 -8.32 -12.48 8.80
C GLN A 38 -8.04 -11.01 9.16
N ASN A 39 -8.87 -10.42 10.03
CA ASN A 39 -8.82 -9.01 10.43
C ASN A 39 -8.87 -8.03 9.24
N ASP A 40 -9.67 -8.38 8.23
CA ASP A 40 -9.85 -7.55 7.04
C ASP A 40 -10.32 -6.14 7.37
N GLY A 41 -9.70 -5.13 6.74
CA GLY A 41 -10.05 -3.72 6.93
C GLY A 41 -11.37 -3.30 6.28
N ILE A 42 -12.00 -4.19 5.50
CA ILE A 42 -13.32 -3.98 4.88
C ILE A 42 -14.42 -3.81 5.93
N LEU A 43 -14.40 -4.62 7.00
CA LEU A 43 -15.39 -4.52 8.07
C LEU A 43 -14.95 -3.43 9.04
N ARG A 44 -15.75 -2.38 9.13
CA ARG A 44 -15.48 -1.21 9.98
C ARG A 44 -16.59 -1.02 11.01
N ILE A 45 -16.24 -0.43 12.13
CA ILE A 45 -17.15 -0.08 13.22
C ILE A 45 -17.00 1.41 13.56
N GLU A 46 -18.10 2.06 13.90
CA GLU A 46 -18.13 3.43 14.41
C GLU A 46 -19.10 3.52 15.59
N GLY A 47 -18.85 4.46 16.50
CA GLY A 47 -19.68 4.70 17.67
C GLY A 47 -19.96 6.19 17.83
N GLN A 48 -21.13 6.64 17.35
CA GLN A 48 -21.48 8.07 17.33
C GLN A 48 -21.64 8.68 18.73
N GLY A 49 -22.24 7.95 19.67
CA GLY A 49 -22.42 8.42 21.06
C GLY A 49 -21.18 8.26 21.95
N SER A 50 -20.26 7.37 21.56
CA SER A 50 -19.02 7.07 22.30
C SER A 50 -17.77 7.70 21.69
N ILE A 51 -17.93 8.49 20.62
CA ILE A 51 -16.84 9.15 19.88
C ILE A 51 -15.79 8.13 19.40
N ILE A 52 -16.26 6.95 18.98
CA ILE A 52 -15.40 5.98 18.30
C ILE A 52 -15.44 6.33 16.82
N HIS A 53 -14.35 6.91 16.33
CA HIS A 53 -14.17 7.16 14.90
C HIS A 53 -14.23 5.86 14.12
N ARG A 54 -14.69 5.93 12.86
CA ARG A 54 -14.79 4.77 11.98
C ARG A 54 -13.44 4.09 11.86
N GLU A 55 -13.33 2.87 12.37
CA GLU A 55 -12.09 2.09 12.37
C GLU A 55 -12.33 0.63 11.96
N PRO A 56 -11.29 -0.10 11.51
CA PRO A 56 -11.39 -1.52 11.22
C PRO A 56 -11.78 -2.36 12.46
N MET A 57 -12.60 -3.38 12.25
CA MET A 57 -12.90 -4.38 13.29
C MET A 57 -11.64 -5.17 13.65
N LYS A 58 -11.33 -5.26 14.95
CA LYS A 58 -10.06 -5.84 15.43
C LYS A 58 -9.94 -7.36 15.26
N LYS A 59 -11.08 -8.06 15.18
CA LYS A 59 -11.14 -9.52 15.07
C LYS A 59 -12.19 -9.90 14.02
N VAL A 60 -11.72 -10.24 12.82
CA VAL A 60 -12.57 -10.71 11.71
C VAL A 60 -12.08 -12.09 11.28
N PRO A 61 -12.96 -13.11 11.18
CA PRO A 61 -12.56 -14.42 10.67
C PRO A 61 -12.31 -14.36 9.17
N ALA A 62 -11.43 -15.23 8.68
CA ALA A 62 -11.27 -15.42 7.24
C ALA A 62 -12.50 -16.15 6.67
N ILE A 63 -13.00 -15.70 5.52
CA ILE A 63 -14.15 -16.27 4.81
C ILE A 63 -13.79 -16.41 3.33
N GLY A 64 -14.20 -17.53 2.73
CA GLY A 64 -14.00 -17.78 1.31
C GLY A 64 -12.54 -18.08 0.94
N LYS A 65 -12.18 -17.77 -0.30
CA LYS A 65 -10.81 -17.96 -0.80
C LYS A 65 -9.91 -16.82 -0.37
N GLU A 66 -8.63 -17.11 -0.18
CA GLU A 66 -7.61 -16.11 0.16
C GLU A 66 -7.58 -14.96 -0.85
N LYS A 67 -7.39 -13.75 -0.33
CA LYS A 67 -7.17 -12.56 -1.13
C LYS A 67 -5.69 -12.45 -1.53
N PHE A 68 -5.42 -12.24 -2.80
CA PHE A 68 -4.08 -12.16 -3.34
C PHE A 68 -3.97 -11.23 -4.55
N VAL A 69 -2.73 -10.83 -4.81
CA VAL A 69 -2.33 -10.06 -5.99
C VAL A 69 -2.15 -11.03 -7.16
N ILE A 70 -2.93 -10.86 -8.22
CA ILE A 70 -2.85 -11.66 -9.45
C ILE A 70 -1.61 -11.23 -10.26
N GLU A 71 -1.43 -9.93 -10.41
CA GLU A 71 -0.33 -9.33 -11.16
C GLU A 71 0.13 -8.07 -10.41
N SER A 72 1.44 -7.89 -10.25
CA SER A 72 2.02 -6.63 -9.79
C SER A 72 3.36 -6.39 -10.47
N ARG A 73 3.48 -5.24 -11.12
CA ARG A 73 4.66 -4.85 -11.89
C ARG A 73 5.09 -3.44 -11.50
N VAL A 74 6.40 -3.27 -11.30
CA VAL A 74 7.03 -1.95 -11.23
C VAL A 74 8.13 -1.84 -12.29
N VAL A 75 8.06 -0.79 -13.12
CA VAL A 75 8.95 -0.60 -14.28
C VAL A 75 9.59 0.78 -14.21
N PHE A 76 10.90 0.83 -14.48
CA PHE A 76 11.70 2.06 -14.45
C PHE A 76 12.13 2.47 -15.87
N GLU A 77 11.98 3.75 -16.22
CA GLU A 77 12.34 4.29 -17.54
C GLU A 77 13.06 5.67 -17.44
N PRO A 78 14.32 5.80 -17.87
CA PRO A 78 15.14 4.80 -18.53
C PRO A 78 15.81 3.86 -17.51
N VAL A 79 16.26 2.70 -17.98
CA VAL A 79 17.08 1.75 -17.20
C VAL A 79 18.59 2.07 -17.34
N ASP A 80 18.95 3.14 -18.07
CA ASP A 80 20.31 3.36 -18.56
C ASP A 80 21.30 3.99 -17.54
N ARG A 81 22.58 3.67 -17.75
CA ARG A 81 23.67 3.27 -16.85
C ARG A 81 24.40 4.37 -16.07
N THR A 82 23.83 5.56 -15.93
CA THR A 82 24.48 6.61 -15.12
C THR A 82 23.98 6.53 -13.68
N VAL A 83 24.91 6.47 -12.72
CA VAL A 83 24.59 6.59 -11.29
C VAL A 83 23.74 7.85 -11.12
N ASN A 84 22.56 7.73 -10.52
CA ASN A 84 21.58 8.81 -10.28
C ASN A 84 20.64 9.20 -11.44
N ALA A 85 20.36 8.31 -12.40
CA ALA A 85 19.34 8.57 -13.41
C ALA A 85 17.96 8.85 -12.76
N ILE A 86 17.35 9.96 -13.17
CA ILE A 86 15.97 10.30 -12.82
C ILE A 86 15.03 9.48 -13.71
N ALA A 87 14.20 8.66 -13.09
CA ALA A 87 13.36 7.71 -13.80
C ALA A 87 11.87 8.03 -13.69
N ARG A 88 11.16 7.72 -14.77
CA ARG A 88 9.72 7.50 -14.76
C ARG A 88 9.47 6.13 -14.15
N ILE A 89 8.49 6.03 -13.25
CA ILE A 89 8.22 4.80 -12.50
C ILE A 89 6.78 4.39 -12.77
N SER A 90 6.58 3.27 -13.44
CA SER A 90 5.26 2.78 -13.83
C SER A 90 4.83 1.61 -12.96
N PHE A 91 3.56 1.60 -12.59
CA PHE A 91 2.92 0.59 -11.77
C PHE A 91 1.79 -0.08 -12.54
N GLU A 92 1.70 -1.40 -12.41
CA GLU A 92 0.57 -2.17 -12.91
C GLU A 92 0.17 -3.21 -11.87
N ILE A 93 -1.10 -3.22 -11.45
CA ILE A 93 -1.61 -4.07 -10.38
C ILE A 93 -2.95 -4.70 -10.81
N VAL A 94 -3.12 -5.99 -10.54
CA VAL A 94 -4.38 -6.73 -10.69
C VAL A 94 -4.60 -7.57 -9.43
N LEU A 95 -5.80 -7.51 -8.86
CA LEU A 95 -6.14 -8.17 -7.59
C LEU A 95 -7.29 -9.16 -7.78
N ASN A 96 -7.34 -10.21 -6.96
CA ASN A 96 -8.47 -11.16 -6.98
C ASN A 96 -9.65 -10.72 -6.08
N THR A 97 -9.58 -9.52 -5.54
CA THR A 97 -10.52 -8.93 -4.58
C THR A 97 -10.79 -7.49 -4.98
N ASP A 98 -11.97 -6.99 -4.60
CA ASP A 98 -12.31 -5.60 -4.79
C ASP A 98 -11.47 -4.70 -3.88
N VAL A 99 -11.16 -3.50 -4.35
CA VAL A 99 -10.60 -2.41 -3.55
C VAL A 99 -11.70 -1.39 -3.31
N LEU A 100 -12.04 -1.18 -2.04
CA LEU A 100 -13.15 -0.34 -1.65
C LEU A 100 -12.80 1.15 -1.73
N PRO A 101 -13.80 2.05 -1.82
CA PRO A 101 -13.55 3.48 -1.74
C PRO A 101 -12.86 3.87 -0.43
N ASN A 102 -12.03 4.91 -0.46
CA ASN A 102 -11.19 5.35 0.67
C ASN A 102 -10.17 4.28 1.14
N SER A 103 -9.82 3.32 0.29
CA SER A 103 -8.67 2.44 0.55
C SER A 103 -7.37 3.17 0.21
N SER A 104 -6.31 2.84 0.95
CA SER A 104 -4.97 3.31 0.64
C SER A 104 -4.13 2.18 0.08
N ILE A 105 -3.42 2.46 -1.01
CA ILE A 105 -2.42 1.55 -1.56
C ILE A 105 -1.05 2.05 -1.11
N TYR A 106 -0.32 1.19 -0.41
CA TYR A 106 1.02 1.49 0.08
C TYR A 106 2.04 0.75 -0.79
N ILE A 107 2.97 1.51 -1.36
CA ILE A 107 3.98 1.01 -2.29
C ILE A 107 5.35 1.36 -1.71
N LYS A 108 6.03 0.36 -1.17
CA LYS A 108 7.40 0.49 -0.68
C LYS A 108 8.36 0.33 -1.83
N LEU A 109 9.28 1.29 -2.00
CA LEU A 109 10.22 1.37 -3.11
C LEU A 109 11.66 1.41 -2.62
N GLY A 110 12.09 0.36 -1.91
CA GLY A 110 13.37 0.33 -1.22
C GLY A 110 14.56 0.79 -2.07
N GLY A 111 15.40 1.66 -1.50
CA GLY A 111 16.59 2.20 -2.16
C GLY A 111 16.33 3.34 -3.14
N LEU A 112 15.08 3.69 -3.46
CA LEU A 112 14.78 4.91 -4.21
C LEU A 112 15.00 6.13 -3.31
N THR A 113 15.55 7.18 -3.92
CA THR A 113 15.71 8.48 -3.28
C THR A 113 15.08 9.54 -4.14
N ARG A 114 14.37 10.48 -3.52
CA ARG A 114 13.87 11.67 -4.21
C ARG A 114 14.82 12.82 -3.99
N GLU A 115 15.11 13.59 -5.04
CA GLU A 115 15.96 14.78 -4.97
C GLU A 115 15.32 15.99 -5.68
N PRO A 116 14.33 16.63 -5.05
CA PRO A 116 13.77 17.89 -5.53
C PRO A 116 14.86 18.97 -5.74
N PRO A 117 14.72 19.84 -6.75
CA PRO A 117 15.65 20.92 -7.01
C PRO A 117 15.70 21.89 -5.82
N GLY A 118 16.90 22.41 -5.52
CA GLY A 118 17.12 23.35 -4.42
C GLY A 118 17.47 22.68 -3.08
N LEU A 119 17.54 21.35 -3.01
CA LEU A 119 18.07 20.63 -1.85
C LEU A 119 19.60 20.47 -1.93
N PRO A 120 20.33 20.59 -0.81
CA PRO A 120 21.75 20.28 -0.78
C PRO A 120 21.98 18.82 -1.16
N ASN A 121 22.86 18.58 -2.14
CA ASN A 121 23.34 17.24 -2.48
C ASN A 121 23.90 16.58 -1.20
N GLY A 122 23.37 15.41 -0.84
CA GLY A 122 23.84 14.64 0.33
C GLY A 122 23.22 15.02 1.67
N GLY A 123 22.18 15.87 1.72
CA GLY A 123 21.47 16.18 2.96
C GLY A 123 20.64 15.01 3.50
N VAL A 124 20.77 14.75 4.80
CA VAL A 124 20.14 13.67 5.60
C VAL A 124 18.65 13.94 5.92
N ASN A 125 18.12 15.09 5.52
CA ASN A 125 16.76 15.49 5.87
C ASN A 125 15.73 14.82 4.97
N ALA A 126 15.30 13.62 5.37
CA ALA A 126 14.22 12.88 4.73
C ALA A 126 12.94 13.73 4.56
N ASP A 127 12.61 14.57 5.54
CA ASP A 127 11.42 15.44 5.50
C ASP A 127 11.39 16.38 4.30
N LEU A 128 12.56 16.86 3.85
CA LEU A 128 12.67 17.73 2.67
C LEU A 128 12.51 16.98 1.35
N ARG A 129 12.66 15.65 1.38
CA ARG A 129 12.51 14.76 0.23
C ARG A 129 11.13 14.10 0.22
N SER A 130 10.44 14.04 1.35
CA SER A 130 9.04 13.65 1.46
C SER A 130 8.12 14.67 0.80
N GLY A 131 6.88 14.27 0.49
CA GLY A 131 5.83 15.17 0.04
C GLY A 131 4.99 14.63 -1.09
N VAL A 132 4.12 15.51 -1.61
CA VAL A 132 3.16 15.17 -2.65
C VAL A 132 3.88 14.86 -3.97
N ILE A 133 3.43 13.78 -4.62
CA ILE A 133 3.87 13.29 -5.92
C ILE A 133 2.69 13.31 -6.87
N ARG A 134 2.87 13.87 -8.07
CA ARG A 134 1.85 13.80 -9.11
C ARG A 134 1.83 12.41 -9.75
N LEU A 135 0.63 11.85 -9.88
CA LEU A 135 0.40 10.59 -10.58
C LEU A 135 -0.15 10.89 -11.97
N SER A 136 0.27 10.08 -12.93
CA SER A 136 -0.16 10.16 -14.33
C SER A 136 -0.59 8.78 -14.84
N GLY A 137 -1.34 8.75 -15.94
CA GLY A 137 -1.79 7.51 -16.58
C GLY A 137 -3.29 7.24 -16.42
N ALA A 138 -3.74 6.14 -17.02
CA ALA A 138 -5.17 5.86 -17.22
C ALA A 138 -5.98 5.77 -15.91
N ASN A 139 -5.35 5.26 -14.84
CA ASN A 139 -6.00 5.10 -13.54
C ASN A 139 -5.56 6.14 -12.50
N ALA A 140 -4.76 7.15 -12.85
CA ALA A 140 -4.44 8.25 -11.94
C ALA A 140 -5.70 8.98 -11.40
N PRO A 141 -6.77 9.18 -12.21
CA PRO A 141 -8.02 9.78 -11.72
C PRO A 141 -8.79 8.95 -10.68
N LEU A 142 -8.39 7.69 -10.43
CA LEU A 142 -8.97 6.88 -9.35
C LEU A 142 -8.46 7.30 -7.96
N PHE A 143 -7.43 8.15 -7.89
CA PHE A 143 -6.80 8.58 -6.66
C PHE A 143 -7.12 10.04 -6.33
N VAL A 144 -7.21 10.36 -5.04
CA VAL A 144 -7.55 11.68 -4.54
C VAL A 144 -6.58 12.71 -5.12
N GLY A 145 -7.12 13.63 -5.93
CA GLY A 145 -6.36 14.72 -6.54
C GLY A 145 -5.30 14.28 -7.56
N GLU A 146 -5.33 13.03 -8.05
CA GLU A 146 -4.30 12.46 -8.92
C GLU A 146 -2.90 12.55 -8.31
N VAL A 147 -2.81 12.44 -6.98
CA VAL A 147 -1.55 12.54 -6.24
C VAL A 147 -1.35 11.36 -5.29
N GLY A 148 -0.09 11.12 -4.95
CA GLY A 148 0.33 10.29 -3.82
C GLY A 148 1.19 11.08 -2.86
N TYR A 149 1.40 10.54 -1.67
CA TYR A 149 2.36 11.07 -0.71
C TYR A 149 3.58 10.16 -0.64
N TRP A 150 4.76 10.73 -0.88
CA TRP A 150 6.03 10.06 -0.68
C TRP A 150 6.57 10.34 0.71
N ASP A 151 6.89 9.29 1.44
CA ASP A 151 7.64 9.33 2.68
C ASP A 151 9.06 8.79 2.44
N GLN A 152 10.07 9.66 2.54
CA GLN A 152 11.46 9.28 2.35
C GLN A 152 12.04 8.47 3.52
N ASN A 153 11.50 8.60 4.75
CA ASN A 153 11.95 7.82 5.90
C ASN A 153 11.52 6.36 5.74
N GLU A 154 10.28 6.14 5.31
CA GLU A 154 9.75 4.79 5.10
C GLU A 154 10.05 4.24 3.69
N VAL A 155 10.47 5.12 2.78
CA VAL A 155 10.68 4.85 1.36
C VAL A 155 9.39 4.30 0.74
N MET A 156 8.30 5.01 1.00
CA MET A 156 6.93 4.56 0.74
C MET A 156 6.13 5.62 0.00
N LEU A 157 5.46 5.20 -1.06
CA LEU A 157 4.42 5.96 -1.74
C LEU A 157 3.05 5.48 -1.25
N THR A 158 2.28 6.39 -0.68
CA THR A 158 0.88 6.15 -0.31
C THR A 158 -0.02 6.83 -1.33
N VAL A 159 -0.93 6.08 -1.94
CA VAL A 159 -1.97 6.62 -2.83
C VAL A 159 -3.35 6.29 -2.28
N GLU A 160 -4.18 7.32 -2.10
CA GLU A 160 -5.52 7.18 -1.54
C GLU A 160 -6.55 7.15 -2.66
N MET A 161 -7.43 6.16 -2.66
CA MET A 161 -8.53 6.08 -3.62
C MET A 161 -9.62 7.11 -3.35
N ILE A 162 -10.25 7.62 -4.41
CA ILE A 162 -11.36 8.56 -4.26
C ILE A 162 -12.56 7.91 -3.51
N PRO A 163 -13.30 8.68 -2.69
CA PRO A 163 -14.35 8.14 -1.82
C PRO A 163 -15.53 7.49 -2.52
N THR A 164 -15.68 7.69 -3.83
CA THR A 164 -16.85 7.26 -4.61
C THR A 164 -16.56 6.13 -5.58
N VAL A 165 -15.30 5.70 -5.72
CA VAL A 165 -14.91 4.69 -6.70
C VAL A 165 -14.40 3.43 -6.02
N GLN A 166 -14.87 2.31 -6.55
CA GLN A 166 -14.43 0.96 -6.22
C GLN A 166 -13.70 0.40 -7.44
N ILE A 167 -12.65 -0.38 -7.20
CA ILE A 167 -11.96 -1.15 -8.24
C ILE A 167 -12.37 -2.60 -8.06
N TYR A 168 -12.92 -3.21 -9.10
CA TYR A 168 -13.42 -4.58 -9.01
C TYR A 168 -12.28 -5.60 -9.16
N ALA A 169 -12.47 -6.78 -8.57
CA ALA A 169 -11.57 -7.90 -8.72
C ALA A 169 -11.31 -8.21 -10.22
N GLY A 170 -10.05 -8.39 -10.57
CA GLY A 170 -9.60 -8.66 -11.94
C GLY A 170 -9.39 -7.40 -12.80
N GLU A 171 -9.81 -6.22 -12.34
CA GLU A 171 -9.51 -4.97 -13.04
C GLU A 171 -8.03 -4.61 -12.93
N ARG A 172 -7.52 -3.95 -13.98
CA ARG A 172 -6.12 -3.57 -14.09
C ARG A 172 -5.94 -2.11 -13.71
N ILE A 173 -5.12 -1.89 -12.69
CA ILE A 173 -4.76 -0.56 -12.19
C ILE A 173 -3.40 -0.17 -12.79
N ARG A 174 -3.36 0.91 -13.57
CA ARG A 174 -2.14 1.45 -14.20
C ARG A 174 -1.99 2.94 -13.97
N PHE A 175 -0.87 3.31 -13.37
CA PHE A 175 -0.44 4.69 -13.21
C PHE A 175 1.07 4.75 -13.16
N PHE A 176 1.63 5.95 -13.26
CA PHE A 176 3.06 6.17 -13.19
C PHE A 176 3.40 7.52 -12.59
N MET A 177 4.62 7.63 -12.07
CA MET A 177 5.24 8.88 -11.63
C MET A 177 6.19 9.35 -12.72
N GLU A 178 6.10 10.62 -13.07
CA GLU A 178 6.92 11.23 -14.12
C GLU A 178 8.34 11.53 -13.66
N ARG A 179 9.25 11.74 -14.62
CA ARG A 179 10.67 12.07 -14.33
C ARG A 179 10.80 13.39 -13.57
N ASP A 180 9.89 14.33 -13.79
CA ASP A 180 9.88 15.62 -13.10
C ASP A 180 9.57 15.52 -11.59
N GLN A 181 9.32 14.31 -11.08
CA GLN A 181 9.18 14.03 -9.65
C GLN A 181 10.53 13.75 -8.96
N TYR A 182 11.63 13.73 -9.73
CA TYR A 182 13.02 13.65 -9.27
C TYR A 182 13.38 12.38 -8.48
N PHE A 183 12.81 11.23 -8.85
CA PHE A 183 13.18 9.95 -8.28
C PHE A 183 14.44 9.41 -8.94
N LYS A 184 15.49 9.24 -8.13
CA LYS A 184 16.72 8.56 -8.51
C LYS A 184 16.60 7.07 -8.23
N LEU A 185 16.98 6.30 -9.24
CA LEU A 185 17.06 4.86 -9.10
C LEU A 185 18.23 4.45 -8.17
N PRO A 186 18.08 3.37 -7.40
CA PRO A 186 19.17 2.82 -6.61
C PRO A 186 20.32 2.36 -7.52
N PHE A 187 21.54 2.31 -6.98
CA PHE A 187 22.71 1.80 -7.72
C PHE A 187 22.47 0.40 -8.31
N SER A 188 21.73 -0.45 -7.60
CA SER A 188 21.33 -1.76 -8.10
C SER A 188 20.02 -2.23 -7.46
N ALA A 189 19.09 -2.59 -8.33
CA ALA A 189 17.90 -3.38 -8.02
C ALA A 189 17.87 -4.59 -8.95
N TYR A 190 17.52 -5.75 -8.39
CA TYR A 190 17.44 -7.01 -9.14
C TYR A 190 16.06 -7.20 -9.77
N PRO A 191 15.92 -8.08 -10.77
CA PRO A 191 14.60 -8.56 -11.16
C PRO A 191 13.85 -9.09 -9.93
N ASN A 192 12.61 -8.65 -9.74
CA ASN A 192 11.75 -9.04 -8.62
C ASN A 192 12.36 -8.70 -7.25
N ASP A 193 13.02 -7.55 -7.15
CA ASP A 193 13.65 -7.06 -5.93
C ASP A 193 12.69 -7.10 -4.73
N PRO A 194 13.01 -7.83 -3.63
CA PRO A 194 12.11 -7.99 -2.48
C PRO A 194 11.95 -6.70 -1.66
N SER A 195 12.76 -5.67 -1.92
CA SER A 195 12.61 -4.35 -1.30
C SER A 195 11.46 -3.54 -1.91
N PHE A 196 10.93 -3.95 -3.06
CA PHE A 196 9.73 -3.37 -3.65
C PHE A 196 8.51 -4.14 -3.19
N LYS A 197 7.63 -3.50 -2.43
CA LYS A 197 6.48 -4.15 -1.81
C LYS A 197 5.19 -3.36 -2.02
N LEU A 198 4.08 -4.08 -1.98
CA LEU A 198 2.72 -3.57 -2.12
C LEU A 198 1.88 -4.06 -0.93
N SER A 199 1.06 -3.19 -0.35
CA SER A 199 0.01 -3.56 0.60
C SER A 199 -1.25 -2.72 0.40
N ILE A 200 -2.40 -3.32 0.71
CA ILE A 200 -3.71 -2.66 0.73
C ILE A 200 -4.49 -3.24 1.92
N PRO A 201 -4.20 -2.78 3.16
CA PRO A 201 -4.81 -3.30 4.38
C PRO A 201 -6.35 -3.28 4.34
N GLU A 202 -6.93 -2.21 3.79
CA GLU A 202 -8.37 -2.02 3.67
C GLU A 202 -9.03 -3.03 2.71
N ALA A 203 -8.27 -3.62 1.80
CA ALA A 203 -8.72 -4.69 0.92
C ALA A 203 -8.32 -6.08 1.44
N GLY A 204 -7.67 -6.18 2.61
CA GLY A 204 -7.17 -7.43 3.17
C GLY A 204 -5.94 -7.98 2.43
N ILE A 205 -5.18 -7.13 1.74
CA ILE A 205 -3.92 -7.47 1.06
C ILE A 205 -2.74 -7.08 1.96
N PRO A 206 -2.10 -8.04 2.67
CA PRO A 206 -0.91 -7.76 3.47
C PRO A 206 0.29 -7.40 2.59
N GLU A 207 1.27 -6.76 3.22
CA GLU A 207 2.55 -6.41 2.59
C GLU A 207 3.20 -7.63 1.93
N ARG A 208 3.53 -7.49 0.65
CA ARG A 208 4.17 -8.53 -0.15
C ARG A 208 5.02 -7.92 -1.27
N PRO A 209 6.04 -8.62 -1.76
CA PRO A 209 6.86 -8.11 -2.85
C PRO A 209 6.06 -7.97 -4.16
N PHE A 210 6.51 -7.09 -5.04
CA PHE A 210 6.04 -7.07 -6.42
C PHE A 210 6.38 -8.39 -7.13
N LEU A 211 5.45 -8.91 -7.94
CA LEU A 211 5.66 -10.12 -8.74
C LEU A 211 6.66 -9.88 -9.88
N PHE A 212 6.75 -8.65 -10.35
CA PHE A 212 7.72 -8.21 -11.35
C PHE A 212 8.34 -6.86 -10.97
N SER A 213 9.66 -6.76 -11.06
CA SER A 213 10.35 -5.48 -11.09
C SER A 213 11.48 -5.45 -12.11
N THR A 214 11.68 -4.29 -12.75
CA THR A 214 12.76 -4.10 -13.70
C THR A 214 14.11 -4.04 -13.00
N ARG A 215 15.10 -4.76 -13.54
CA ARG A 215 16.50 -4.65 -13.12
C ARG A 215 17.04 -3.26 -13.46
N VAL A 216 17.67 -2.59 -12.50
CA VAL A 216 18.19 -1.21 -12.69
C VAL A 216 19.65 -1.17 -13.17
N SER A 217 20.50 -2.12 -12.75
CA SER A 217 21.92 -2.16 -13.15
C SER A 217 22.34 -3.54 -13.63
N GLN A 218 23.21 -3.58 -14.66
CA GLN A 218 23.83 -4.82 -15.15
C GLN A 218 25.00 -5.29 -14.28
N GLU A 219 25.55 -4.42 -13.44
CA GLU A 219 26.57 -4.77 -12.46
C GLU A 219 25.91 -5.45 -11.25
N GLY A 220 26.45 -6.59 -10.82
CA GLY A 220 26.00 -7.25 -9.60
C GLY A 220 26.51 -6.51 -8.37
N LYS A 221 25.77 -6.54 -7.25
CA LYS A 221 26.35 -6.18 -5.96
C LYS A 221 27.44 -7.21 -5.64
N LEU A 222 28.66 -6.74 -5.47
CA LEU A 222 29.80 -7.56 -5.06
C LEU A 222 30.23 -7.11 -3.66
N PHE A 223 30.51 -8.07 -2.79
CA PHE A 223 31.27 -7.78 -1.59
C PHE A 223 32.68 -7.39 -2.03
N VAL A 224 33.08 -6.15 -1.77
CA VAL A 224 34.48 -5.72 -2.00
C VAL A 224 35.42 -6.50 -1.07
N ILE A 225 34.94 -6.80 0.14
CA ILE A 225 35.59 -7.64 1.14
C ILE A 225 34.50 -8.50 1.80
N SER A 226 34.76 -9.78 2.01
CA SER A 226 33.89 -10.70 2.74
C SER A 226 34.77 -11.60 3.62
N ASP A 227 34.95 -11.22 4.87
CA ASP A 227 35.76 -11.97 5.83
C ASP A 227 34.87 -12.70 6.83
N LEU A 228 35.16 -13.98 7.06
CA LEU A 228 34.59 -14.76 8.16
C LEU A 228 35.73 -15.12 9.12
N PHE A 229 35.69 -14.59 10.33
CA PHE A 229 36.61 -14.98 11.39
C PHE A 229 35.98 -16.08 12.24
N TYR A 230 36.65 -17.24 12.34
CA TYR A 230 36.26 -18.35 13.19
C TYR A 230 37.47 -18.78 14.05
N GLY A 231 37.37 -18.58 15.37
CA GLY A 231 38.46 -18.84 16.34
C GLY A 231 39.07 -17.58 16.95
N ASN A 232 39.92 -17.76 17.97
CA ASN A 232 40.64 -16.64 18.61
C ASN A 232 41.84 -16.22 17.74
N LYS A 233 41.94 -14.90 17.49
CA LYS A 233 43.01 -14.24 16.71
C LYS A 233 44.42 -14.67 17.07
#